data_AF-A0A9E6B662-F1
#
_entry.id   AF-A0A9E6B662-F1
#
_cell.length_a   1.000
_cell.length_b   1.000
_cell.length_c   1.000
_cell.angle_alpha   90.00
_cell.angle_beta   90.00
_cell.angle_gamma   90.00
#
_symmetry.space_group_name_H-M   'P 1'
#
loop_
_entity.id
_entity.type
_entity.pdbx_description
1 polymer ?
#
loop_
_entity_poly.entity_id
_entity_poly.type
_entity_poly.pdbx_seq_one_letter_code
_entity_poly.pdbx_strand_id
1 'polypeptide(L)' 'MQNQRIRIRLKGFDHRLIDQSTAEIVETAKRTGAQVRGPIPLPTRKERYTILTSPHVNKDARDQYELRTHKRLVDI' A
#
# COMPACT_ATOMS: atom_id res chain seq x y z
N MET A 1 -2.69 28.87 16.27
CA MET A 1 -3.20 28.16 15.07
C MET A 1 -3.64 26.78 15.52
N GLN A 2 -4.86 26.35 15.19
CA GLN A 2 -5.33 25.01 15.57
C GLN A 2 -4.38 23.96 14.99
N ASN A 3 -3.92 23.01 15.82
CA ASN A 3 -3.12 21.86 15.39
C ASN A 3 -3.98 20.95 14.51
N GLN A 4 -4.16 21.32 13.25
CA GLN A 4 -4.79 20.47 12.25
C GLN A 4 -3.82 19.34 11.93
N ARG A 5 -4.24 18.12 12.26
CA ARG A 5 -3.44 16.91 12.06
C ARG A 5 -4.04 16.13 10.90
N ILE A 6 -3.29 16.02 9.81
CA ILE A 6 -3.73 15.36 8.59
C ILE A 6 -3.07 13.98 8.54
N ARG A 7 -3.89 12.94 8.37
CA ARG A 7 -3.41 11.56 8.24
C ARG A 7 -3.69 11.06 6.82
N ILE A 8 -2.63 10.83 6.07
CA ILE A 8 -2.68 10.34 4.70
C ILE A 8 -2.40 8.83 4.72
N ARG A 9 -3.31 8.04 4.16
CA ARG A 9 -3.13 6.60 3.99
C ARG A 9 -3.06 6.24 2.52
N LEU A 10 -1.85 5.93 2.05
CA LEU A 10 -1.60 5.48 0.69
C LEU A 10 -1.83 3.97 0.59
N LYS A 11 -2.49 3.54 -0.48
CA LYS A 11 -2.70 2.15 -0.83
C LYS A 11 -2.42 1.94 -2.30
N GLY A 12 -1.82 0.82 -2.64
CA GLY A 12 -1.64 0.40 -4.03
C GLY A 12 -1.11 -1.02 -4.14
N PHE A 13 -0.98 -1.48 -5.37
CA PHE A 13 -0.58 -2.85 -5.69
C PHE A 13 0.93 -2.99 -5.92
N ASP A 14 1.58 -1.95 -6.42
CA ASP A 14 3.03 -1.90 -6.56
C ASP A 14 3.67 -1.14 -5.40
N HIS A 15 4.66 -1.78 -4.76
CA HIS A 15 5.44 -1.17 -3.69
C HIS A 15 6.33 -0.03 -4.20
N ARG A 16 6.93 -0.15 -5.40
CA ARG A 16 7.89 0.85 -5.90
C ARG A 16 7.23 2.20 -6.12
N LEU A 17 6.07 2.19 -6.78
CA LEU A 17 5.31 3.39 -7.08
C LEU A 17 4.82 4.07 -5.80
N ILE A 18 4.34 3.31 -4.82
CA ILE A 18 3.91 3.86 -3.53
C ILE A 18 5.09 4.46 -2.77
N ASP A 19 6.24 3.78 -2.73
CA ASP A 19 7.41 4.27 -2.00
C ASP A 19 7.93 5.56 -2.63
N GLN A 20 7.94 5.66 -3.96
CA GLN A 20 8.26 6.90 -4.69
C GLN A 20 7.26 8.02 -4.36
N SER A 21 5.96 7.79 -4.54
CA SER A 21 4.94 8.81 -4.24
C SER A 21 4.96 9.25 -2.78
N THR A 22 5.23 8.33 -1.86
CA THR A 22 5.32 8.68 -0.44
C THR A 22 6.54 9.56 -0.17
N ALA A 23 7.68 9.29 -0.81
CA ALA A 23 8.87 10.13 -0.70
C ALA A 23 8.62 11.55 -1.23
N GLU A 24 7.98 11.67 -2.40
CA GLU A 24 7.61 12.97 -3.00
C GLU A 24 6.68 13.79 -2.10
N ILE A 25 5.66 13.17 -1.49
CA ILE A 25 4.75 13.82 -0.55
C ILE A 25 5.50 14.31 0.70
N VAL A 26 6.39 13.48 1.23
CA VAL A 26 7.18 13.82 2.43
C VAL A 26 8.16 14.96 2.12
N GLU A 27 8.81 14.96 0.96
CA GLU A 27 9.70 16.05 0.54
C GLU A 27 8.94 17.37 0.38
N THR A 28 7.78 17.32 -0.26
CA THR A 28 6.92 18.49 -0.47
C THR A 28 6.45 19.08 0.87
N ALA A 29 6.02 18.23 1.81
CA ALA A 29 5.58 18.65 3.13
C ALA A 29 6.72 19.19 4.02
N LYS A 30 7.94 18.65 3.85
CA LYS A 30 9.14 19.21 4.50
C LYS A 30 9.49 20.60 3.94
N ARG A 31 9.36 20.79 2.62
CA ARG A 31 9.64 22.08 1.96
C ARG A 31 8.71 23.20 2.41
N THR A 32 7.46 22.87 2.75
CA THR A 32 6.49 23.82 3.31
C THR A 32 6.66 24.08 4.81
N GLY A 33 7.60 23.40 5.48
CA GLY A 33 7.89 23.59 6.90
C GLY A 33 6.95 22.84 7.86
N ALA A 34 6.14 21.89 7.37
CA ALA A 34 5.25 21.10 8.22
C ALA A 34 6.02 20.00 8.97
N GLN A 35 5.60 19.68 10.21
CA GLN A 35 6.17 18.57 10.98
C GLN A 35 5.62 17.23 10.47
N VAL A 36 6.40 16.54 9.65
CA VAL A 36 6.01 15.24 9.10
C VAL A 36 6.48 14.11 10.01
N ARG A 37 5.56 13.24 10.45
CA ARG A 37 5.92 11.88 10.88
C ARG A 37 6.06 11.04 9.63
N GLY A 38 7.28 10.53 9.44
CA GLY A 38 7.74 9.89 8.21
C GLY A 38 6.86 8.75 7.71
N PRO A 39 7.17 8.20 6.53
CA PRO A 39 6.38 7.15 5.92
C PRO A 39 6.42 5.88 6.78
N ILE A 40 5.33 5.59 7.50
CA ILE A 40 5.20 4.39 8.32
C ILE A 40 4.69 3.26 7.42
N PRO A 41 5.51 2.24 7.12
CA PRO A 41 5.06 1.09 6.37
C PRO A 41 4.12 0.25 7.24
N LEU A 42 2.89 0.09 6.79
CA LEU A 42 1.95 -0.83 7.42
C LEU A 42 2.10 -2.23 6.80
N PRO A 43 1.76 -3.29 7.56
CA PRO A 43 1.76 -4.65 7.03
C PRO A 43 0.99 -4.77 5.72
N THR A 44 1.59 -5.45 4.76
CA THR A 44 0.98 -5.68 3.44
C THR A 44 -0.16 -6.66 3.60
N ARG A 45 -1.32 -6.33 3.03
CA ARG A 45 -2.44 -7.28 2.99
C ARG A 45 -2.19 -8.22 1.83
N LYS A 46 -2.14 -9.52 2.12
CA LYS A 46 -1.98 -10.59 1.14
C LYS A 46 -3.29 -11.36 1.06
N GLU A 47 -3.96 -11.28 -0.07
CA GLU A 47 -5.18 -12.04 -0.34
C GLU A 47 -4.82 -13.16 -1.31
N ARG A 48 -4.99 -14.42 -0.90
CA ARG A 48 -4.62 -15.59 -1.69
C ARG A 48 -5.88 -16.24 -2.23
N TYR A 49 -5.91 -16.48 -3.53
CA TYR A 49 -7.02 -17.09 -4.25
C TYR A 49 -6.53 -18.35 -4.94
N THR A 50 -7.21 -19.46 -4.68
CA THR A 50 -6.97 -20.72 -5.39
C THR A 50 -8.11 -20.94 -6.37
N ILE A 51 -7.79 -21.05 -7.66
CA ILE A 51 -8.77 -21.25 -8.73
C ILE A 51 -8.46 -22.58 -9.42
N LEU A 52 -9.48 -23.32 -9.82
CA LEU A 52 -9.31 -24.49 -10.68
C LEU A 52 -8.98 -24.03 -12.10
N THR A 53 -7.88 -24.52 -12.65
CA THR A 53 -7.48 -24.18 -14.04
C THR A 53 -8.40 -24.86 -15.05
N SER A 54 -8.91 -26.05 -14.72
CA SER A 54 -9.80 -26.82 -15.58
C SER A 54 -11.27 -26.57 -15.23
N PRO A 55 -12.16 -26.38 -16.23
CA PRO A 55 -13.59 -26.21 -15.98
C PRO A 55 -14.29 -27.51 -15.56
N HIS A 56 -13.70 -28.69 -15.79
CA HIS A 56 -14.33 -29.97 -15.48
C HIS A 56 -13.31 -31.06 -15.08
N VAL A 57 -13.71 -31.93 -14.14
CA VAL A 57 -13.02 -33.16 -13.66
C VAL A 57 -11.67 -32.97 -12.95
N ASN A 58 -10.79 -32.08 -13.41
CA ASN A 58 -9.41 -32.01 -12.90
C ASN A 58 -9.30 -31.12 -11.64
N LYS A 59 -9.49 -31.71 -10.46
CA LYS A 59 -9.45 -31.00 -9.15
C LYS A 59 -8.04 -30.67 -8.65
N ASP A 60 -7.03 -31.37 -9.16
CA ASP A 60 -5.62 -31.19 -8.75
C ASP A 60 -4.91 -30.11 -9.56
N ALA A 61 -5.46 -29.74 -10.72
CA ALA A 61 -5.03 -28.59 -11.50
C ALA A 61 -5.54 -27.29 -10.84
N ARG A 62 -4.73 -26.70 -9.96
CA ARG A 62 -5.05 -25.47 -9.22
C ARG A 62 -3.99 -24.40 -9.44
N ASP A 63 -4.42 -23.21 -9.78
CA ASP A 63 -3.58 -22.02 -9.82
C ASP A 63 -3.73 -21.22 -8.53
N GLN A 64 -2.60 -20.71 -8.05
CA GLN A 64 -2.50 -19.93 -6.83
C GLN A 64 -2.17 -18.48 -7.20
N TYR A 65 -3.15 -17.60 -7.06
CA TYR A 65 -2.98 -16.17 -7.27
C TYR A 65 -2.90 -15.45 -5.93
N GLU A 66 -2.15 -14.35 -5.88
CA GLU A 66 -2.06 -13.48 -4.71
C GLU A 66 -2.24 -12.02 -5.13
N LEU A 67 -3.14 -11.31 -4.46
CA LEU A 67 -3.25 -9.87 -4.54
C LEU A 67 -2.53 -9.26 -3.32
N ARG A 68 -1.52 -8.42 -3.60
CA ARG A 68 -0.76 -7.70 -2.57
C ARG A 68 -1.22 -6.25 -2.53
N THR A 69 -1.73 -5.81 -1.39
CA THR A 69 -1.99 -4.39 -1.13
C THR A 69 -0.96 -3.85 -0.16
N HIS A 70 -0.11 -2.97 -0.67
CA HIS A 70 0.87 -2.23 0.10
C HIS A 70 0.20 -0.99 0.70
N LYS A 71 0.56 -0.69 1.96
CA LYS A 71 -0.03 0.41 2.72
C LYS A 71 1.09 1.25 3.32
N ARG A 72 0.99 2.57 3.19
CA ARG A 72 1.84 3.55 3.86
C ARG A 72 0.98 4.56 4.60
N LEU A 73 1.45 5.00 5.75
CA LEU A 73 0.80 6.03 6.55
C LEU A 73 1.77 7.20 6.70
N VAL A 74 1.28 8.41 6.45
CA VAL A 74 2.01 9.66 6.71
C VAL A 74 1.10 10.54 7.57
N ASP A 75 1.64 11.04 8.68
CA ASP A 75 0.96 12.05 9.50
C ASP A 75 1.70 13.38 9.32
N ILE A 76 0.96 14.44 8.98
CA ILE A 76 1.42 15.83 8.84
C ILE A 76 0.69 16.68 9.88
#